data_AF-A0A229GBE3-F1
#
_entry.id   AF-A0A229GBE3-F1
#
_cell.length_a   1.000
_cell.length_b   1.000
_cell.length_c   1.000
_cell.angle_alpha   90.00
_cell.angle_beta   90.00
_cell.angle_gamma   90.00
#
_symmetry.space_group_name_H-M   'P 1'
#
loop_
_entity.id
_entity.type
_entity.pdbx_description
1 polymer ?
#
loop_
_entity_poly.entity_id
_entity_poly.type
_entity_poly.pdbx_seq_one_letter_code
_entity_poly.pdbx_strand_id
1 'polypeptide(L)'
;MHIPSVFAEENLENILNFIAAKPLATLISQTSKGIEACHIPLFWHDDHSQYGCLYGHFGRKNSIYQDALPDTSWLIIFQDTGHYISPN
;
A
#
# COMPACT_ATOMS: atom_id res chain seq x y z
N MET A 1 -8.50 2.62 -10.51
CA MET A 1 -8.10 2.60 -11.93
C MET A 1 -8.63 1.29 -12.51
N HIS A 2 -9.23 1.30 -13.70
CA HIS A 2 -9.60 0.03 -14.34
C HIS A 2 -8.31 -0.65 -14.82
N ILE A 3 -8.04 -1.85 -14.32
CA ILE A 3 -6.94 -2.70 -14.79
C ILE A 3 -7.60 -3.82 -15.58
N PRO A 4 -7.46 -3.87 -16.91
CA PRO A 4 -7.91 -5.01 -17.71
C PRO A 4 -7.34 -6.32 -17.14
N SER A 5 -8.12 -7.38 -17.13
CA SER A 5 -7.72 -8.66 -16.51
C SER A 5 -6.40 -9.22 -17.04
N VAL A 6 -6.12 -8.99 -18.32
CA VAL A 6 -4.86 -9.40 -18.97
C VAL A 6 -3.61 -8.71 -18.41
N PHE A 7 -3.78 -7.58 -17.70
CA PHE A 7 -2.71 -6.84 -17.05
C PHE A 7 -2.75 -6.97 -15.52
N ALA A 8 -3.70 -7.74 -14.97
CA ALA A 8 -3.74 -8.01 -13.54
C ALA A 8 -2.57 -8.94 -13.18
N GLU A 9 -1.74 -8.51 -12.22
CA GLU A 9 -0.74 -9.37 -11.61
C GLU A 9 -1.38 -10.06 -10.40
N GLU A 10 -1.51 -11.38 -10.46
CA GLU A 10 -2.10 -12.22 -9.42
C GLU A 10 -1.08 -13.16 -8.78
N ASN A 11 0.15 -13.23 -9.32
CA ASN A 11 1.22 -14.01 -8.74
C ASN A 11 1.78 -13.31 -7.49
N LEU A 12 1.53 -13.90 -6.32
CA LEU A 12 1.97 -13.35 -5.03
C LEU A 12 3.49 -13.13 -4.98
N GLU A 13 4.30 -14.05 -5.50
CA GLU A 13 5.76 -13.91 -5.50
C GLU A 13 6.22 -12.66 -6.28
N ASN A 14 5.64 -12.41 -7.45
CA ASN A 14 5.91 -11.19 -8.24
C ASN A 14 5.51 -9.93 -7.47
N ILE A 15 4.35 -9.95 -6.80
CA ILE A 15 3.86 -8.84 -5.99
C ILE A 15 4.82 -8.56 -4.81
N LEU A 16 5.25 -9.60 -4.10
CA LEU A 16 6.17 -9.47 -2.97
C LEU A 16 7.55 -8.98 -3.41
N ASN A 17 8.06 -9.48 -4.53
CA ASN A 17 9.30 -8.99 -5.14
C ASN A 17 9.20 -7.51 -5.52
N PHE A 18 8.05 -7.08 -6.05
CA PHE A 18 7.80 -5.66 -6.36
C PHE A 18 7.78 -4.79 -5.10
N ILE A 19 7.07 -5.22 -4.04
CA ILE A 19 7.03 -4.53 -2.76
C ILE A 19 8.44 -4.38 -2.17
N ALA A 20 9.25 -5.44 -2.20
CA ALA A 20 10.63 -5.42 -1.71
C ALA A 20 11.51 -4.44 -2.50
N ALA A 21 11.33 -4.37 -3.82
CA ALA A 21 12.08 -3.47 -4.68
C ALA A 21 11.61 -2.00 -4.57
N LYS A 22 10.33 -1.76 -4.25
CA LYS A 22 9.68 -0.44 -4.21
C LYS A 22 8.93 -0.26 -2.87
N PRO A 23 9.61 -0.17 -1.72
CA PRO A 23 8.97 -0.26 -0.41
C PRO A 23 8.20 0.99 0.01
N LEU A 24 8.36 2.12 -0.67
CA LEU A 24 7.65 3.36 -0.33
C LEU A 24 6.20 3.27 -0.82
N ALA A 25 5.28 3.01 0.11
CA ALA A 25 3.86 2.94 -0.18
C ALA A 25 3.16 4.28 0.05
N THR A 26 2.02 4.46 -0.62
CA THR A 26 0.98 5.39 -0.19
C THR A 26 -0.05 4.60 0.62
N LEU A 27 -0.11 4.88 1.92
CA LEU A 27 -1.08 4.27 2.84
C LEU A 27 -2.24 5.22 3.03
N ILE A 28 -3.45 4.71 2.87
CA ILE A 28 -4.70 5.46 2.94
C ILE A 28 -5.61 4.82 3.98
N SER A 29 -6.13 5.63 4.88
CA SER A 29 -7.00 5.19 5.98
C SER A 29 -8.19 6.16 6.15
N GLN A 30 -9.26 5.66 6.78
CA GLN A 30 -10.37 6.50 7.21
C GLN A 30 -10.11 6.98 8.63
N THR A 31 -10.30 8.27 8.86
CA THR A 31 -10.25 8.92 10.17
C THR A 31 -11.60 9.56 10.48
N SER A 32 -11.81 9.96 11.74
CA SER A 32 -13.00 10.74 12.13
C SER A 32 -13.17 12.06 11.38
N LYS A 33 -12.10 12.57 10.74
CA LYS A 33 -12.07 13.84 9.99
C LYS A 33 -12.16 13.64 8.48
N GLY A 34 -12.22 12.40 8.00
CA GLY A 34 -12.28 12.07 6.57
C GLY A 34 -11.25 11.03 6.16
N ILE A 35 -10.82 11.07 4.89
CA ILE A 35 -9.79 10.17 4.38
C ILE A 35 -8.42 10.85 4.54
N GLU A 36 -7.46 10.12 5.07
CA GLU A 36 -6.07 10.57 5.17
C GLU A 36 -5.14 9.62 4.43
N ALA A 37 -4.05 10.18 3.90
CA ALA A 37 -3.02 9.44 3.21
C ALA A 37 -1.63 9.90 3.64
N CYS A 38 -0.68 8.97 3.77
CA CYS A 38 0.72 9.30 3.96
C CYS A 38 1.64 8.35 3.19
N HIS A 39 2.84 8.83 2.86
CA HIS A 39 3.89 7.99 2.32
C HIS A 39 4.71 7.36 3.45
N ILE A 40 4.82 6.04 3.44
CA ILE A 40 5.50 5.28 4.48
C ILE A 40 6.21 4.06 3.87
N PRO A 41 7.49 3.80 4.22
CA PRO A 41 8.13 2.55 3.87
C PRO A 41 7.42 1.38 4.56
N LEU A 42 6.99 0.41 3.75
CA LEU A 42 6.41 -0.85 4.21
C LEU A 42 7.21 -2.02 3.66
N PHE A 43 7.37 -3.06 4.46
CA PHE A 43 7.99 -4.31 4.05
C PHE A 43 7.09 -5.49 4.39
N TRP A 44 7.11 -6.51 3.55
CA TRP A 44 6.38 -7.74 3.79
C TRP A 44 7.09 -8.62 4.82
N HIS A 45 6.31 -9.28 5.64
CA HIS A 45 6.76 -10.27 6.62
C HIS A 45 5.86 -11.50 6.56
N ASP A 46 6.49 -12.67 6.58
CA ASP A 46 5.79 -13.94 6.72
C ASP A 46 5.38 -14.12 8.18
N ASP A 47 4.09 -13.96 8.47
CA ASP A 47 3.47 -14.28 9.76
C ASP A 47 2.72 -15.61 9.75
N HIS A 48 2.98 -16.45 8.73
CA HIS A 48 2.31 -17.73 8.47
C HIS A 48 0.81 -17.63 8.12
N SER A 49 0.29 -16.43 7.87
CA SER A 49 -1.04 -16.26 7.27
C SER A 49 -1.03 -16.50 5.76
N GLN A 50 -2.21 -16.53 5.13
CA GLN A 50 -2.35 -16.75 3.69
C GLN A 50 -1.54 -15.76 2.83
N TYR A 51 -1.40 -14.52 3.30
CA TYR A 51 -0.77 -13.43 2.54
C TYR A 51 0.38 -12.73 3.28
N GLY A 52 0.73 -13.18 4.49
CA GLY A 52 1.64 -12.46 5.37
C GLY A 52 1.05 -11.12 5.85
N CYS A 53 1.93 -10.23 6.32
CA CYS A 53 1.54 -8.87 6.69
C CYS A 53 2.58 -7.82 6.28
N LEU A 54 2.16 -6.55 6.25
CA LEU A 54 3.01 -5.41 5.96
C LEU A 54 3.40 -4.71 7.26
N TYR A 55 4.70 -4.58 7.49
CA TYR A 55 5.25 -3.84 8.61
C TYR A 55 5.70 -2.45 8.19
N GLY A 56 5.42 -1.48 9.05
CA GLY A 56 5.80 -0.08 8.89
C GLY A 56 5.91 0.61 10.24
N HIS A 57 6.44 1.83 10.23
CA HIS A 57 6.59 2.64 11.44
C HIS A 57 5.91 4.00 11.28
N PHE A 58 4.99 4.31 12.18
CA PHE A 58 4.43 5.64 12.32
C PHE A 58 5.16 6.43 13.39
N GLY A 59 5.42 7.71 13.13
CA GLY A 59 5.73 8.65 14.20
C GLY A 59 4.51 8.83 15.09
N ARG A 60 4.71 8.97 16.41
CA ARG A 60 3.60 9.14 17.38
C ARG A 60 2.69 10.34 17.10
N LYS A 61 3.20 11.35 16.39
CA LYS A 61 2.45 12.56 15.99
C LYS A 61 1.77 12.42 14.61
N ASN A 62 1.93 11.29 13.93
CA ASN A 62 1.28 11.05 12.65
C ASN A 62 -0.23 10.88 12.91
N SER A 63 -1.06 11.63 12.18
CA SER A 63 -2.51 11.64 12.35
C SER A 63 -3.15 10.29 12.05
N ILE A 64 -2.63 9.51 11.10
CA ILE A 64 -3.11 8.15 10.84
C ILE A 64 -2.91 7.24 12.07
N TYR A 65 -1.78 7.36 12.76
CA TYR A 65 -1.55 6.60 13.99
C TYR A 65 -2.51 7.01 15.13
N GLN A 66 -2.94 8.27 15.17
CA GLN A 66 -3.78 8.81 16.24
C GLN A 66 -5.28 8.63 15.98
N ASP A 67 -5.71 8.83 14.73
CA ASP A 67 -7.10 9.11 14.38
C ASP A 67 -7.71 8.06 13.42
N ALA A 68 -6.93 7.08 12.94
CA ALA A 68 -7.47 6.02 12.08
C ALA A 68 -8.54 5.20 12.81
N LEU A 69 -9.67 4.99 12.13
CA LEU A 69 -10.80 4.26 12.69
C LEU A 69 -10.47 2.76 12.81
N PRO A 70 -10.75 2.13 13.96
CA PRO A 70 -10.58 0.69 14.13
C PRO A 70 -11.48 -0.08 13.16
N ASP A 71 -11.07 -1.29 12.80
CA ASP A 71 -11.84 -2.23 11.96
C ASP A 71 -12.28 -1.67 10.59
N THR A 72 -11.59 -0.65 10.08
CA THR A 72 -11.80 -0.13 8.73
C THR A 72 -10.82 -0.74 7.74
N SER A 73 -11.23 -0.86 6.47
CA SER A 73 -10.33 -1.29 5.41
C SER A 73 -9.32 -0.18 5.08
N TRP A 74 -8.05 -0.56 4.98
CA TRP A 74 -6.96 0.33 4.58
C TRP A 74 -6.61 0.04 3.12
N LEU A 75 -6.22 1.07 2.37
CA LEU A 75 -5.71 0.92 1.02
C LEU A 75 -4.23 1.27 1.00
N ILE A 76 -3.42 0.33 0.54
CA ILE A 76 -1.98 0.48 0.42
C ILE A 76 -1.63 0.38 -1.06
N ILE A 77 -0.96 1.40 -1.59
CA ILE A 77 -0.56 1.48 -2.99
C ILE A 77 0.96 1.52 -3.07
N PHE A 78 1.54 0.51 -3.71
CA PHE A 78 2.93 0.51 -4.14
C PHE A 78 2.98 0.89 -5.62
N GLN A 79 3.92 1.75 -5.98
CA GLN A 79 4.06 2.24 -7.35
C GLN A 79 5.52 2.44 -7.70
N ASP A 80 5.86 2.23 -8.97
CA ASP A 80 7.13 2.69 -9.52
C ASP A 80 6.99 4.14 -10.01
N THR A 81 8.10 4.76 -10.41
CA THR A 81 8.15 6.12 -10.95
C THR A 81 7.26 6.29 -12.19
N GLY A 82 6.96 5.20 -12.89
CA GLY A 82 6.14 5.20 -14.11
C GLY A 82 6.72 6.08 -15.21
N HIS A 83 6.09 6.03 -16.38
CA HIS A 83 6.36 6.97 -17.46
C HIS A 83 5.07 7.32 -18.16
N TYR A 84 4.90 8.58 -18.53
CA TYR A 84 3.78 8.99 -19.38
C TYR A 84 4.03 8.50 -20.80
N ILE A 85 3.11 7.70 -21.33
CA ILE A 85 3.11 7.26 -22.73
C ILE A 85 2.06 8.08 -23.49
N SER A 86 2.50 8.82 -24.50
CA SER A 86 1.61 9.58 -25.38
C SER A 86 0.88 8.63 -26.34
N PRO A 87 -0.41 8.87 -26.65
CA PRO A 87 -1.19 8.05 -27.59
C PRO A 87 -0.90 8.34 -29.09
N ASN A 88 0.27 8.90 -29.41
CA ASN A 88 0.65 9.27 -30.80
C ASN A 88 1.40 8.13 -31.48
#